data_AF-A0A545APP3-F1
#
_entry.id   AF-A0A545APP3-F1
#
_cell.length_a   1.000
_cell.length_b   1.000
_cell.length_c   1.000
_cell.angle_alpha   90.00
_cell.angle_beta   90.00
_cell.angle_gamma   90.00
#
_symmetry.space_group_name_H-M   'P 1'
#
loop_
_entity.id
_entity.type
_entity.pdbx_description
1 polymer ?
#
loop_
_entity_poly.entity_id
_entity_poly.type
_entity_poly.pdbx_seq_one_letter_code
_entity_poly.pdbx_strand_id
1 'polypeptide(L)'
;MPLLVRRFAGVAAVLVTLATVSACGGLGSDDDDQAVCDSVKEELRSVTTEAAAQVETPAVASETYQDGAARVRAFAKKAHGDVADASYDIADALNHLGGLLAVDGPPNNPATLDLTALNTAGAKLQSACA
;
A
#
# COMPACT_ATOMS: atom_id res chain seq x y z
N MET A 1 -12.74 0.56 32.98
CA MET A 1 -13.22 0.70 31.58
C MET A 1 -12.13 1.39 30.78
N PRO A 2 -11.40 0.69 29.90
CA PRO A 2 -10.17 1.20 29.32
C PRO A 2 -10.45 2.16 28.15
N LEU A 3 -9.76 3.31 28.16
CA LEU A 3 -9.80 4.40 27.16
C LEU A 3 -8.92 4.13 25.93
N LEU A 4 -8.45 2.90 25.72
CA LEU A 4 -7.46 2.53 24.70
C LEU A 4 -8.02 2.39 23.26
N VAL A 5 -9.35 2.33 23.09
CA VAL A 5 -9.98 2.01 21.79
C VAL A 5 -10.08 3.22 20.85
N ARG A 6 -9.83 4.43 21.33
CA ARG A 6 -10.24 5.66 20.62
C ARG A 6 -9.21 6.26 19.66
N ARG A 7 -8.00 5.68 19.55
CA ARG A 7 -6.92 6.22 18.68
C ARG A 7 -6.71 5.49 17.35
N PHE A 8 -7.44 4.40 17.09
CA PHE A 8 -7.21 3.55 15.91
C PHE A 8 -8.28 3.64 14.82
N ALA A 9 -9.25 4.56 14.94
CA ALA A 9 -10.37 4.69 14.01
C ALA A 9 -9.99 5.25 12.62
N GLY A 10 -8.76 5.74 12.42
CA GLY A 10 -8.35 6.37 11.14
C GLY A 10 -7.79 5.40 10.10
N VAL A 11 -7.19 4.28 10.50
CA VAL A 11 -6.41 3.42 9.58
C VAL A 11 -7.27 2.33 8.92
N ALA A 12 -8.43 2.01 9.51
CA ALA A 12 -9.31 0.95 9.01
C ALA A 12 -10.09 1.33 7.73
N ALA A 13 -10.16 2.61 7.35
CA ALA A 13 -10.95 3.05 6.20
C ALA A 13 -10.30 2.73 4.84
N VAL A 14 -8.99 2.49 4.80
CA VAL A 14 -8.25 2.24 3.55
C VAL A 14 -8.46 0.81 3.02
N LEU A 15 -8.87 -0.13 3.88
CA LEU A 15 -8.96 -1.56 3.52
C LEU A 15 -10.23 -1.96 2.76
N VAL A 16 -11.29 -1.14 2.79
CA VAL A 16 -12.62 -1.56 2.34
C VAL A 16 -12.80 -1.52 0.82
N THR A 17 -12.03 -0.71 0.10
CA THR A 17 -12.18 -0.59 -1.37
C THR A 17 -11.49 -1.69 -2.16
N LEU A 18 -10.57 -2.46 -1.55
CA LEU A 18 -9.84 -3.54 -2.22
C LEU A 18 -10.52 -4.91 -2.15
N ALA A 19 -11.58 -5.08 -1.36
CA ALA A 19 -12.22 -6.38 -1.14
C ALA A 19 -13.32 -6.71 -2.17
N THR A 20 -13.69 -5.78 -3.06
CA THR A 20 -14.81 -5.95 -4.01
C THR A 20 -14.40 -6.32 -5.43
N VAL A 21 -13.12 -6.63 -5.69
CA VAL A 21 -12.70 -7.18 -7.00
C VAL A 21 -13.00 -8.68 -7.06
N SER A 22 -14.28 -9.03 -7.01
CA SER A 22 -14.76 -10.29 -7.57
C SER A 22 -14.52 -10.23 -9.07
N ALA A 23 -13.53 -10.98 -9.55
CA ALA A 23 -13.47 -11.56 -10.90
C ALA A 23 -14.19 -10.75 -11.99
N CYS A 24 -13.66 -9.59 -12.39
CA CYS A 24 -14.02 -9.00 -13.68
C CYS A 24 -13.01 -9.49 -14.72
N GLY A 25 -13.30 -10.65 -15.31
CA GLY A 25 -12.80 -10.97 -16.63
C GLY A 25 -13.52 -10.05 -17.61
N GLY A 26 -12.78 -9.09 -18.18
CA GLY A 26 -13.34 -8.09 -19.08
C GLY A 26 -12.29 -7.53 -20.04
N LEU A 27 -12.12 -8.19 -21.19
CA LEU A 27 -11.65 -7.60 -22.45
C LEU A 27 -10.33 -6.79 -22.37
N GLY A 28 -9.20 -7.48 -22.21
CA GLY A 28 -7.93 -6.99 -22.76
C GLY A 28 -6.74 -6.85 -21.83
N SER A 29 -6.81 -7.31 -20.57
CA SER A 29 -5.63 -7.34 -19.70
C SER A 29 -4.82 -8.61 -19.94
N ASP A 30 -3.55 -8.47 -20.32
CA ASP A 30 -2.58 -9.57 -20.36
C ASP A 30 -2.58 -10.30 -19.01
N ASP A 31 -2.56 -11.65 -19.00
CA ASP A 31 -2.57 -12.47 -17.77
C ASP A 31 -1.48 -12.04 -16.76
N ASP A 32 -0.36 -11.51 -17.28
CA ASP A 32 0.75 -10.97 -16.50
C ASP A 32 0.36 -9.71 -15.72
N ASP A 33 -0.43 -8.81 -16.29
CA ASP A 33 -0.87 -7.57 -15.65
C ASP A 33 -1.84 -7.86 -14.51
N GLN A 34 -2.77 -8.80 -14.69
CA GLN A 34 -3.69 -9.23 -13.64
C GLN A 34 -2.94 -9.90 -12.47
N ALA A 35 -1.94 -10.73 -12.78
CA ALA A 35 -1.10 -11.36 -11.75
C ALA A 35 -0.27 -10.33 -10.97
N VAL A 36 0.21 -9.28 -11.64
CA VAL A 36 0.89 -8.15 -10.99
C VAL A 36 -0.07 -7.37 -10.11
N CYS A 37 -1.27 -7.07 -10.60
CA CYS A 37 -2.33 -6.43 -9.83
C CYS A 37 -2.60 -7.16 -8.51
N ASP A 38 -2.76 -8.49 -8.55
CA ASP A 38 -3.02 -9.28 -7.36
C ASP A 38 -1.81 -9.32 -6.43
N SER A 39 -0.60 -9.47 -6.98
CA SER A 39 0.65 -9.46 -6.21
C SER A 39 0.86 -8.13 -5.49
N VAL A 40 0.63 -6.99 -6.16
CA VAL A 40 0.76 -5.65 -5.57
C VAL A 40 -0.28 -5.43 -4.48
N LYS A 41 -1.54 -5.87 -4.68
CA LYS A 41 -2.59 -5.76 -3.66
C LYS A 41 -2.28 -6.60 -2.42
N GLU A 42 -1.80 -7.83 -2.61
CA GLU A 42 -1.43 -8.72 -1.51
C GLU A 42 -0.24 -8.15 -0.72
N GLU A 43 0.78 -7.67 -1.44
CA GLU A 43 1.94 -7.01 -0.84
C GLU A 43 1.54 -5.78 -0.03
N LEU A 44 0.65 -4.93 -0.56
CA LEU A 44 0.16 -3.76 0.18
C LEU A 44 -0.51 -4.15 1.49
N ARG A 45 -1.30 -5.22 1.49
CA ARG A 45 -1.97 -5.74 2.69
C ARG A 45 -0.96 -6.31 3.69
N SER A 46 0.04 -7.05 3.23
CA SER A 46 1.11 -7.59 4.08
C SER A 46 1.92 -6.45 4.71
N VAL A 47 2.44 -5.51 3.91
CA VAL A 47 3.26 -4.38 4.39
C VAL A 47 2.51 -3.52 5.40
N THR A 48 1.24 -3.20 5.13
CA THR A 48 0.43 -2.40 6.07
C THR A 48 0.14 -3.15 7.36
N THR A 49 -0.12 -4.46 7.30
CA THR A 49 -0.34 -5.30 8.49
C THR A 49 0.93 -5.43 9.32
N GLU A 50 2.07 -5.71 8.67
CA GLU A 50 3.37 -5.86 9.31
C GLU A 50 3.85 -4.54 9.93
N ALA A 51 3.74 -3.42 9.20
CA ALA A 51 4.08 -2.11 9.73
C ALA A 51 3.16 -1.71 10.90
N ALA A 52 1.86 -2.05 10.84
CA ALA A 52 0.92 -1.82 11.95
C ALA A 52 1.26 -2.65 13.20
N ALA A 53 1.83 -3.84 13.04
CA ALA A 53 2.34 -4.64 14.17
C ALA A 53 3.61 -4.05 14.79
N GLN A 54 4.33 -3.20 14.05
CA GLN A 54 5.60 -2.61 14.44
C GLN A 54 5.50 -1.12 14.78
N VAL A 55 4.30 -0.62 15.09
CA VAL A 55 4.04 0.81 15.38
C VAL A 55 4.87 1.38 16.53
N GLU A 56 5.34 0.53 17.44
CA GLU A 56 6.20 0.94 18.56
C GLU A 56 7.69 0.99 18.17
N THR A 57 8.05 0.55 16.96
CA THR A 57 9.43 0.47 16.46
C THR A 57 9.54 1.11 15.07
N PRO A 58 9.66 2.45 15.00
CA PRO A 58 9.56 3.21 13.75
C PRO A 58 10.62 2.85 12.71
N ALA A 59 11.82 2.49 13.16
CA ALA A 59 12.89 2.05 12.28
C ALA A 59 12.52 0.76 11.53
N VAL A 60 11.91 -0.21 12.23
CA VAL A 60 11.51 -1.50 11.64
C VAL A 60 10.28 -1.31 10.74
N ALA A 61 9.33 -0.46 11.15
CA ALA A 61 8.21 -0.07 10.30
C ALA A 61 8.69 0.64 9.02
N SER A 62 9.68 1.53 9.13
CA SER A 62 10.33 2.19 7.99
C SER A 62 10.92 1.16 7.01
N GLU A 63 11.73 0.22 7.52
CA GLU A 63 12.31 -0.86 6.72
C GLU A 63 11.22 -1.69 6.03
N THR A 64 10.15 -2.03 6.75
CA THR A 64 9.00 -2.78 6.21
C THR A 64 8.36 -2.06 5.01
N TYR A 65 8.15 -0.75 5.09
CA TYR A 65 7.62 0.04 3.97
C TYR A 65 8.61 0.13 2.80
N GLN A 66 9.90 0.30 3.05
CA GLN A 66 10.93 0.38 2.00
C GLN A 66 11.11 -0.97 1.29
N ASP A 67 11.08 -2.07 2.03
CA ASP A 67 11.14 -3.43 1.48
C ASP A 67 9.89 -3.74 0.66
N GLY A 68 8.71 -3.36 1.16
CA GLY A 68 7.46 -3.41 0.42
C GLY A 68 7.54 -2.64 -0.91
N ALA A 69 8.09 -1.43 -0.88
CA ALA A 69 8.34 -0.65 -2.09
C ALA A 69 9.24 -1.37 -3.08
N ALA A 70 10.33 -2.00 -2.62
CA ALA A 70 11.22 -2.76 -3.48
C ALA A 70 10.53 -3.97 -4.12
N ARG A 71 9.69 -4.69 -3.37
CA ARG A 71 8.88 -5.82 -3.89
C ARG A 71 7.85 -5.35 -4.92
N VAL A 72 7.13 -4.28 -4.64
CA VAL A 72 6.17 -3.69 -5.59
C VAL A 72 6.88 -3.27 -6.89
N ARG A 73 8.06 -2.64 -6.84
CA ARG A 73 8.85 -2.33 -8.06
C ARG A 73 9.25 -3.59 -8.82
N ALA A 74 9.54 -4.68 -8.12
CA ALA A 74 9.87 -5.95 -8.77
C ALA A 74 8.65 -6.56 -9.49
N PHE A 75 7.44 -6.40 -8.95
CA PHE A 75 6.20 -6.77 -9.64
C PHE A 75 5.91 -5.84 -10.82
N ALA A 76 6.07 -4.52 -10.63
CA ALA A 76 5.83 -3.52 -11.68
C ALA A 76 6.65 -3.76 -12.95
N LYS A 77 7.87 -4.28 -12.83
CA LYS A 77 8.73 -4.65 -13.98
C LYS A 77 8.15 -5.74 -14.87
N LYS A 78 7.20 -6.53 -14.36
CA LYS A 78 6.52 -7.60 -15.09
C LYS A 78 5.21 -7.15 -15.71
N ALA A 79 4.71 -5.97 -15.33
CA ALA A 79 3.52 -5.37 -15.90
C ALA A 79 3.85 -4.39 -17.03
N HIS A 80 2.82 -3.98 -17.74
CA HIS A 80 2.88 -2.97 -18.78
C HIS A 80 1.83 -1.87 -18.57
N GLY A 81 1.99 -0.76 -19.31
CA GLY A 81 1.04 0.35 -19.33
C GLY A 81 0.66 0.88 -17.94
N ASP A 82 -0.64 1.11 -17.76
CA ASP A 82 -1.20 1.74 -16.56
C ASP A 82 -0.96 0.90 -15.28
N VAL A 83 -0.86 -0.44 -15.39
CA VAL A 83 -0.59 -1.32 -14.23
C VAL A 83 0.84 -1.13 -13.75
N ALA A 84 1.81 -1.05 -14.66
CA ALA A 84 3.20 -0.77 -14.30
C ALA A 84 3.33 0.61 -13.65
N ASP A 85 2.75 1.64 -14.26
CA ASP A 85 2.81 3.02 -13.77
C ASP A 85 2.16 3.16 -12.39
N ALA A 86 0.95 2.60 -12.20
CA ALA A 86 0.29 2.62 -10.91
C ALA A 86 1.05 1.84 -9.83
N SER A 87 1.70 0.73 -10.21
CA SER A 87 2.54 -0.05 -9.29
C SER A 87 3.79 0.74 -8.87
N TYR A 88 4.42 1.48 -9.79
CA TYR A 88 5.53 2.38 -9.44
C TYR A 88 5.09 3.52 -8.51
N ASP A 89 3.93 4.14 -8.77
CA ASP A 89 3.35 5.17 -7.89
C ASP A 89 3.13 4.62 -6.47
N ILE A 90 2.64 3.38 -6.34
CA ILE A 90 2.48 2.71 -5.05
C ILE A 90 3.84 2.51 -4.37
N ALA A 91 4.82 2.00 -5.09
CA ALA A 91 6.15 1.78 -4.52
C ALA A 91 6.80 3.08 -4.04
N ASP A 92 6.63 4.17 -4.78
CA ASP A 92 7.15 5.47 -4.40
C ASP A 92 6.44 6.02 -3.15
N ALA A 93 5.12 5.83 -3.06
CA ALA A 93 4.36 6.19 -1.86
C ALA A 93 4.81 5.38 -0.63
N LEU A 94 5.02 4.06 -0.76
CA LEU A 94 5.55 3.22 0.32
C LEU A 94 6.96 3.67 0.75
N ASN A 95 7.85 3.94 -0.21
CA ASN A 95 9.20 4.40 0.08
C ASN A 95 9.20 5.76 0.78
N HIS A 96 8.31 6.67 0.38
CA HIS A 96 8.13 7.96 1.05
C HIS A 96 7.65 7.79 2.49
N LEU A 97 6.67 6.90 2.75
CA LEU A 97 6.21 6.60 4.10
C LEU A 97 7.31 6.02 4.98
N GLY A 98 8.12 5.10 4.43
CA GLY A 98 9.30 4.59 5.12
C GLY A 98 10.30 5.70 5.47
N GLY A 99 10.57 6.61 4.52
CA GLY A 99 11.43 7.77 4.75
C GLY A 99 10.94 8.70 5.87
N LEU A 100 9.62 8.97 5.94
CA LEU A 100 9.03 9.76 7.02
C LEU A 100 9.24 9.10 8.39
N LEU A 101 9.02 7.78 8.48
CA LEU A 101 9.19 7.04 9.73
C LEU A 101 10.66 6.95 10.19
N ALA A 102 11.60 6.92 9.25
CA ALA A 102 13.03 6.93 9.55
C ALA A 102 13.50 8.27 10.14
N VAL A 103 12.91 9.39 9.71
CA VAL A 103 13.33 10.74 10.12
C VAL A 103 12.56 11.23 11.36
N ASP A 104 11.25 11.04 11.39
CA ASP A 104 10.36 11.65 12.41
C ASP A 104 10.06 10.71 13.59
N GLY A 105 10.46 9.43 13.52
CA GLY A 105 10.10 8.44 14.53
C GLY A 105 8.63 8.05 14.45
N PRO A 106 8.02 7.48 15.52
CA PRO A 106 6.63 7.06 15.45
C PRO A 106 5.78 8.32 15.29
N PRO A 107 4.85 8.37 14.33
CA PRO A 107 3.98 9.52 14.19
C PRO A 107 3.21 9.67 15.50
N ASN A 108 3.45 10.78 16.21
CA ASN A 108 2.69 11.12 17.43
C ASN A 108 1.18 11.19 17.15
N ASN A 109 0.79 11.28 15.87
CA ASN A 109 -0.56 11.13 15.36
C ASN A 109 -0.55 10.46 13.97
N PRO A 110 -1.12 9.25 13.79
CA PRO A 110 -1.19 8.61 12.47
C PRO A 110 -1.98 9.42 11.42
N ALA A 111 -2.78 10.42 11.84
CA ALA A 111 -3.44 11.35 10.92
C ALA A 111 -2.49 12.37 10.25
N THR A 112 -1.22 12.45 10.66
CA THR A 112 -0.20 13.30 10.00
C THR A 112 0.55 12.56 8.90
N LEU A 113 0.41 11.24 8.78
CA LEU A 113 0.92 10.50 7.63
C LEU A 113 0.07 10.89 6.42
N ASP A 114 0.67 11.58 5.46
CA ASP A 114 0.01 11.88 4.20
C ASP A 114 -0.10 10.60 3.37
N LEU A 115 -1.25 9.93 3.52
CA LEU A 115 -1.61 8.74 2.76
C LEU A 115 -2.27 9.10 1.42
N THR A 116 -2.36 10.39 1.07
CA THR A 116 -3.02 10.84 -0.16
C THR A 116 -2.36 10.21 -1.39
N ALA A 117 -1.02 10.21 -1.43
CA ALA A 117 -0.26 9.59 -2.50
C ALA A 117 -0.57 8.09 -2.63
N LEU A 118 -0.61 7.36 -1.51
CA LEU A 118 -0.91 5.93 -1.49
C LEU A 118 -2.36 5.64 -1.92
N ASN A 119 -3.32 6.46 -1.48
CA ASN A 119 -4.72 6.34 -1.87
C ASN A 119 -4.93 6.65 -3.36
N THR A 120 -4.30 7.70 -3.89
CA THR A 120 -4.35 8.03 -5.32
C THR A 120 -3.71 6.92 -6.15
N ALA A 121 -2.54 6.41 -5.74
CA ALA A 121 -1.87 5.31 -6.42
C ALA A 121 -2.72 4.01 -6.37
N GLY A 122 -3.34 3.72 -5.23
CA GLY A 122 -4.27 2.60 -5.08
C GLY A 122 -5.51 2.72 -5.96
N ALA A 123 -6.07 3.92 -6.12
CA ALA A 123 -7.19 4.18 -7.03
C ALA A 123 -6.78 4.02 -8.50
N LYS A 124 -5.58 4.48 -8.87
CA LYS A 124 -5.02 4.25 -10.22
C LYS A 124 -4.83 2.76 -10.48
N LEU A 125 -4.24 2.02 -9.54
CA LEU A 125 -4.08 0.57 -9.65
C LEU A 125 -5.44 -0.10 -9.79
N GLN A 126 -6.43 0.30 -8.97
CA GLN A 126 -7.79 -0.25 -9.08
C GLN A 126 -8.40 -0.01 -10.47
N SER A 127 -8.20 1.16 -11.06
CA SER A 127 -8.67 1.49 -12.41
C SER A 127 -7.90 0.75 -13.51
N ALA A 128 -6.58 0.54 -13.32
CA ALA A 128 -5.73 -0.15 -14.28
C ALA A 128 -5.97 -1.68 -14.28
N CYS A 129 -6.43 -2.22 -13.14
CA CYS A 129 -6.72 -3.63 -12.94
C CYS A 129 -8.22 -3.97 -13.11
N ALA A 130 -9.01 -3.09 -13.71
CA ALA A 130 -10.47 -3.21 -13.87
C ALA A 130 -10.88 -3.63 -15.28
#